data_AF-A0A249PEU5-F1
#
_entry.id   AF-A0A249PEU5-F1
#
_cell.length_a   1.000
_cell.length_b   1.000
_cell.length_c   1.000
_cell.angle_alpha   90.00
_cell.angle_beta   90.00
_cell.angle_gamma   90.00
#
_symmetry.space_group_name_H-M   'P 1'
#
loop_
_entity.id
_entity.type
_entity.pdbx_description
1 polymer ?
#
loop_
_entity_poly.entity_id
_entity_poly.type
_entity_poly.pdbx_seq_one_letter_code
_entity_poly.pdbx_strand_id
1 'polypeptide(L)'
;MEAVARKIYTLDEDLAPIIKGQIELQNVEDVDPIGFLNNLAACGHSMRPQWGWTKIDGRLVWTQYFLTHAGMGANLDGGGYAVIYRSYPEKTARVVKFAICKHEIQAGAGADPRRGWHPGSCKHCGLDMTVDSGD
;
A
#
# COMPACT_ATOMS: atom_id res chain seq x y z
N MET A 1 19.63 -3.87 -20.54
CA MET A 1 18.30 -3.80 -19.92
C MET A 1 18.11 -2.38 -19.43
N GLU A 2 17.10 -1.66 -19.92
CA GLU A 2 16.77 -0.33 -19.39
C GLU A 2 16.44 -0.46 -17.90
N ALA A 3 17.05 0.39 -17.08
CA ALA A 3 16.69 0.49 -15.67
C ALA A 3 15.23 0.97 -15.61
N VAL A 4 14.32 0.11 -15.13
CA VAL A 4 12.93 0.49 -14.91
C VAL A 4 12.95 1.54 -13.80
N ALA A 5 12.62 2.78 -14.14
CA ALA A 5 12.58 3.88 -13.18
C ALA A 5 11.64 3.53 -12.02
N ARG A 6 12.13 3.67 -10.79
CA ARG A 6 11.36 3.45 -9.56
C ARG A 6 10.04 4.21 -9.61
N LYS A 7 8.90 3.51 -9.56
CA LYS A 7 7.59 4.15 -9.42
C LYS A 7 7.45 4.70 -7.99
N ILE A 8 7.21 6.00 -7.88
CA ILE A 8 6.78 6.65 -6.64
C ILE A 8 5.28 6.88 -6.78
N TYR A 9 4.50 6.34 -5.85
CA TYR A 9 3.06 6.52 -5.81
C TYR A 9 2.72 7.90 -5.22
N THR A 10 1.95 8.69 -5.96
CA THR A 10 1.54 10.04 -5.56
C THR A 10 0.06 10.10 -5.20
N LEU A 11 -0.31 11.10 -4.41
CA LEU A 11 -1.71 11.34 -4.06
C LEU A 11 -2.55 11.68 -5.29
N ASP A 12 -2.04 12.56 -6.14
CA ASP A 12 -2.80 13.18 -7.23
C ASP A 12 -2.99 12.26 -8.43
N GLU A 13 -2.00 11.40 -8.72
CA GLU A 13 -2.04 10.52 -9.89
C GLU A 13 -2.53 9.12 -9.52
N ASP A 14 -1.92 8.49 -8.53
CA ASP A 14 -2.09 7.05 -8.29
C ASP A 14 -3.20 6.75 -7.28
N LEU A 15 -3.30 7.55 -6.21
CA LEU A 15 -4.30 7.36 -5.16
C LEU A 15 -5.62 8.07 -5.47
N ALA A 16 -5.62 9.13 -6.28
CA ALA A 16 -6.84 9.88 -6.59
C ALA A 16 -7.95 9.02 -7.21
N PRO A 17 -7.69 8.09 -8.16
CA PRO A 17 -8.73 7.20 -8.67
C PRO A 17 -9.33 6.29 -7.61
N ILE A 18 -8.53 5.84 -6.63
CA ILE A 18 -8.99 5.03 -5.49
C ILE A 18 -9.86 5.86 -4.56
N ILE A 19 -9.37 7.04 -4.15
CA ILE A 19 -10.06 7.94 -3.20
C ILE A 19 -11.36 8.50 -3.80
N LYS A 20 -11.44 8.63 -5.12
CA LYS A 20 -12.66 9.02 -5.85
C LYS A 20 -13.60 7.83 -6.14
N GLY A 21 -13.18 6.61 -5.79
CA GLY A 21 -13.96 5.39 -5.99
C GLY A 21 -14.18 5.01 -7.45
N GLN A 22 -13.29 5.46 -8.33
CA GLN A 22 -13.33 5.16 -9.76
C GLN A 22 -12.84 3.73 -10.05
N ILE A 23 -11.94 3.22 -9.20
CA ILE A 23 -11.42 1.85 -9.26
C ILE A 23 -11.67 1.12 -7.94
N GLU A 24 -11.69 -0.21 -8.03
CA GLU A 24 -11.81 -1.08 -6.85
C GLU A 24 -10.57 -0.94 -5.96
N LEU A 25 -10.76 -0.99 -4.64
CA LEU A 25 -9.65 -1.03 -3.69
C LEU A 25 -8.83 -2.31 -3.89
N GLN A 26 -7.53 -2.15 -4.05
CA GLN A 26 -6.62 -3.24 -4.43
C GLN A 26 -5.88 -3.81 -3.22
N ASN A 27 -5.51 -5.10 -3.30
CA ASN A 27 -4.69 -5.80 -2.31
C ASN A 27 -5.19 -5.60 -0.87
N VAL A 28 -6.50 -5.74 -0.69
CA VAL A 28 -7.20 -5.48 0.57
C VAL A 28 -6.94 -6.61 1.56
N GLU A 29 -6.60 -6.23 2.79
CA GLU A 29 -6.49 -7.14 3.93
C GLU A 29 -7.27 -6.54 5.11
N ASP A 30 -8.11 -7.35 5.75
CA ASP A 30 -8.81 -6.93 6.97
C ASP A 30 -7.83 -6.76 8.13
N VAL A 31 -7.98 -5.66 8.87
CA VAL A 31 -7.11 -5.32 10.00
C VAL A 31 -7.93 -5.24 11.27
N ASP A 32 -7.42 -5.82 12.34
CA ASP A 32 -7.96 -5.63 13.68
C ASP A 32 -7.95 -4.14 14.05
N PRO A 33 -9.10 -3.53 14.43
CA PRO A 33 -9.16 -2.11 14.77
C PRO A 33 -8.19 -1.68 15.87
N ILE A 34 -7.90 -2.54 16.86
CA ILE A 34 -6.92 -2.22 17.92
C ILE A 34 -5.51 -2.20 17.34
N GLY A 35 -5.17 -3.19 16.52
CA GLY A 35 -3.92 -3.19 15.73
C GLY A 35 -3.75 -1.93 14.88
N PHE A 36 -4.82 -1.48 14.21
CA PHE A 36 -4.81 -0.22 13.47
C PHE A 36 -4.57 0.99 14.37
N LEU A 37 -5.27 1.13 15.50
CA LEU A 37 -5.09 2.27 16.41
C LEU A 37 -3.67 2.33 16.99
N ASN A 38 -3.05 1.18 17.28
CA ASN A 38 -1.65 1.12 17.71
C ASN A 38 -0.70 1.58 16.59
N ASN A 39 -0.90 1.11 15.36
CA ASN A 39 -0.14 1.58 14.20
C ASN A 39 -0.37 3.07 13.95
N LEU A 40 -1.59 3.55 14.25
CA LEU A 40 -1.94 4.96 14.13
C LEU A 40 -1.13 5.82 15.10
N ALA A 41 -1.07 5.39 16.36
CA ALA A 41 -0.31 6.05 17.41
C ALA A 41 1.21 6.01 17.18
N ALA A 42 1.70 4.98 16.48
CA ALA A 42 3.11 4.83 16.11
C ALA A 42 3.55 5.73 14.93
N CYS A 43 2.65 6.54 14.35
CA CYS A 43 2.95 7.50 13.28
C CYS A 43 3.53 6.88 11.99
N GLY A 44 3.19 5.64 11.67
CA GLY A 44 3.66 4.95 10.45
C GLY A 44 2.95 5.36 9.15
N HIS A 45 2.12 6.40 9.16
CA HIS A 45 1.27 6.83 8.04
C HIS A 45 1.03 8.36 8.12
N SER A 46 0.28 8.91 7.16
CA SER A 46 -0.13 10.31 7.15
C SER A 46 -0.97 10.64 8.39
N MET A 47 -0.53 11.65 9.15
CA MET A 47 -1.28 12.24 10.26
C MET A 47 -2.49 13.08 9.78
N ARG A 48 -2.57 13.35 8.47
CA ARG A 48 -3.70 14.05 7.84
C ARG A 48 -4.48 13.04 7.01
N PRO A 49 -5.58 12.49 7.54
CA PRO A 49 -6.37 11.54 6.78
C PRO A 49 -7.01 12.22 5.58
N GLN A 50 -7.15 11.46 4.50
CA GLN A 50 -7.91 11.88 3.33
C GLN A 50 -9.32 11.30 3.41
N TRP A 51 -10.31 12.07 2.97
CA TRP A 51 -11.69 11.59 2.89
C TRP A 51 -12.05 11.31 1.44
N GLY A 52 -12.86 10.28 1.22
CA GLY A 52 -13.34 9.97 -0.11
C GLY A 52 -14.29 8.79 -0.14
N TRP A 53 -14.46 8.27 -1.34
CA TRP A 53 -15.32 7.15 -1.64
C TRP A 53 -14.46 5.96 -2.04
N THR A 54 -14.55 4.85 -1.29
CA THR A 54 -13.94 3.60 -1.71
C THR A 54 -14.93 2.80 -2.52
N LYS A 55 -14.49 2.21 -3.63
CA LYS A 55 -15.21 1.11 -4.25
C LYS A 55 -14.67 -0.22 -3.70
N ILE A 56 -15.45 -0.93 -2.91
CA ILE A 56 -15.09 -2.20 -2.27
C ILE A 56 -16.28 -3.14 -2.25
N ASP A 57 -16.05 -4.42 -2.51
CA ASP A 57 -17.09 -5.44 -2.63
C ASP A 57 -18.17 -5.03 -3.66
N GLY A 58 -17.76 -4.31 -4.72
CA GLY A 58 -18.64 -3.77 -5.75
C GLY A 58 -19.53 -2.60 -5.32
N ARG A 59 -19.32 -2.02 -4.13
CA ARG A 59 -20.11 -0.91 -3.59
C ARG A 59 -19.26 0.32 -3.31
N LEU A 60 -19.85 1.49 -3.51
CA LEU A 60 -19.23 2.76 -3.16
C LEU A 60 -19.56 3.11 -1.70
N VAL A 61 -18.55 3.34 -0.87
CA VAL A 61 -18.69 3.55 0.58
C VAL A 61 -17.85 4.72 1.06
N TRP A 62 -18.40 5.50 1.99
CA TRP A 62 -17.68 6.64 2.58
C TRP A 62 -16.51 6.15 3.43
N THR A 63 -15.33 6.68 3.18
CA THR A 63 -14.07 6.14 3.72
C THR A 63 -13.12 7.24 4.14
N GLN A 64 -12.42 6.99 5.25
CA GLN A 64 -11.28 7.78 5.69
C GLN A 64 -9.99 7.00 5.44
N TYR A 65 -9.02 7.61 4.76
CA TYR A 65 -7.75 7.01 4.37
C TYR A 65 -6.59 7.56 5.19
N PHE A 66 -5.73 6.66 5.67
CA PHE A 66 -4.47 6.96 6.36
C PHE A 66 -3.32 6.41 5.52
N LEU A 67 -2.77 7.26 4.66
CA LEU A 67 -1.85 6.86 3.59
C LEU A 67 -0.41 6.71 4.10
N THR A 68 0.29 5.67 3.69
CA THR A 68 1.72 5.50 3.98
C THR A 68 2.54 6.25 2.94
N HIS A 69 2.90 7.51 3.21
CA HIS A 69 3.77 8.26 2.30
C HIS A 69 5.20 7.71 2.33
N ALA A 70 5.87 7.77 1.18
CA ALA A 70 7.23 7.26 0.93
C ALA A 70 8.37 7.91 1.77
N GLY A 71 8.05 8.70 2.81
CA GLY A 71 9.01 9.40 3.68
C GLY A 71 8.89 9.08 5.17
N MET A 72 7.91 8.28 5.60
CA MET A 72 7.73 7.93 7.03
C MET A 72 7.90 6.43 7.28
N GLY A 73 9.06 5.89 6.87
CA GLY A 73 9.46 4.50 7.16
C GLY A 73 8.57 3.41 6.55
N ALA A 74 7.65 3.77 5.66
CA ALA A 74 6.55 2.90 5.26
C ALA A 74 6.61 2.48 3.79
N ASN A 75 6.07 1.29 3.56
CA ASN A 75 6.06 0.53 2.31
C ASN A 75 5.91 1.40 1.06
N LEU A 76 6.75 1.15 0.06
CA LEU A 76 6.72 1.83 -1.24
C LEU A 76 5.63 1.27 -2.18
N ASP A 77 4.56 0.74 -1.60
CA ASP A 77 3.49 0.02 -2.28
C ASP A 77 2.31 0.92 -2.67
N GLY A 78 2.38 2.21 -2.33
CA GLY A 78 1.30 3.17 -2.54
C GLY A 78 0.07 2.88 -1.68
N GLY A 79 0.28 2.24 -0.52
CA GLY A 79 -0.78 1.77 0.35
C GLY A 79 -1.15 2.69 1.51
N GLY A 80 -1.87 2.10 2.44
CA GLY A 80 -2.31 2.72 3.67
C GLY A 80 -3.41 1.93 4.35
N TYR A 81 -4.07 2.58 5.31
CA TYR A 81 -5.30 2.08 5.91
C TYR A 81 -6.51 2.80 5.34
N ALA A 82 -7.62 2.09 5.21
CA ALA A 82 -8.92 2.63 4.86
C ALA A 82 -9.92 2.24 5.95
N VAL A 83 -10.50 3.24 6.60
CA VAL A 83 -11.58 3.09 7.58
C VAL A 83 -12.89 3.32 6.84
N ILE A 84 -13.60 2.23 6.59
CA ILE A 84 -14.82 2.18 5.79
C ILE A 84 -16.01 2.32 6.72
N TYR A 85 -16.78 3.39 6.54
CA TYR A 85 -18.00 3.65 7.28
C TYR A 85 -19.17 2.98 6.57
N ARG A 86 -19.63 1.85 7.12
CA ARG A 86 -20.83 1.21 6.64
C ARG A 86 -22.07 1.91 7.20
N SER A 87 -23.09 2.01 6.35
CA SER A 87 -24.42 2.45 6.74
C SER A 87 -25.27 1.22 7.12
N TYR A 88 -26.40 1.46 7.78
CA TYR A 88 -27.32 0.46 8.31
C TYR A 88 -27.53 -0.78 7.39
N PRO A 89 -27.60 -2.01 7.94
CA PRO A 89 -27.62 -2.37 9.37
C PRO A 89 -26.24 -2.53 10.02
N GLU A 90 -25.17 -2.64 9.24
CA GLU A 90 -23.80 -2.76 9.75
C GLU A 90 -23.28 -1.39 10.19
N LYS A 91 -23.38 -1.11 11.50
CA LYS A 91 -22.93 0.16 12.10
C LYS A 91 -21.45 0.15 12.49
N THR A 92 -20.75 -0.96 12.32
CA THR A 92 -19.33 -1.08 12.66
C THR A 92 -18.47 -0.62 11.49
N ALA A 93 -17.49 0.24 11.78
CA ALA A 93 -16.49 0.60 10.80
C ALA A 93 -15.64 -0.64 10.48
N ARG A 94 -15.37 -0.89 9.21
CA ARG A 94 -14.43 -1.92 8.75
C ARG A 94 -13.10 -1.24 8.51
N VAL A 95 -12.03 -1.76 9.11
CA VAL A 95 -10.68 -1.25 8.88
C VAL A 95 -9.95 -2.24 7.99
N VAL A 96 -9.40 -1.75 6.89
CA VAL A 96 -8.59 -2.55 5.98
C VAL A 96 -7.26 -1.89 5.71
N LYS A 97 -6.23 -2.70 5.46
CA LYS A 97 -5.00 -2.27 4.80
C LYS A 97 -5.17 -2.49 3.30
N PHE A 98 -4.60 -1.59 2.50
CA PHE A 98 -4.58 -1.73 1.05
C PHE A 98 -3.21 -1.32 0.51
N ALA A 99 -2.93 -1.74 -0.72
CA ALA A 99 -1.72 -1.40 -1.44
C ALA A 99 -2.01 -1.35 -2.94
N ILE A 100 -1.40 -0.41 -3.67
CA ILE A 100 -1.48 -0.40 -5.14
C ILE A 100 -0.60 -1.53 -5.69
N CYS A 101 0.58 -1.72 -5.11
CA CYS A 101 1.49 -2.79 -5.51
C CYS A 101 1.69 -3.83 -4.42
N LYS A 102 1.37 -5.10 -4.72
CA LYS A 102 1.84 -6.23 -3.91
C LYS A 102 3.22 -6.64 -4.42
N HIS A 103 4.28 -6.15 -3.79
CA HIS A 103 5.64 -6.38 -4.27
C HIS A 103 5.96 -7.88 -4.36
N GLU A 104 6.36 -8.32 -5.55
CA GLU A 104 6.84 -9.66 -5.82
C GLU A 104 8.20 -9.56 -6.50
N ILE A 105 9.22 -10.14 -5.86
CA ILE A 105 10.59 -10.05 -6.36
C ILE A 105 10.79 -10.88 -7.63
N GLN A 106 11.38 -10.27 -8.64
CA GLN A 106 11.97 -10.94 -9.79
C GLN A 106 13.48 -10.89 -9.66
N ALA A 107 14.10 -12.06 -9.64
CA ALA A 107 15.54 -12.18 -9.61
C ALA A 107 16.17 -11.56 -10.86
N GLY A 108 17.18 -10.71 -10.65
CA GLY A 108 18.01 -10.15 -11.71
C GLY A 108 19.00 -11.18 -12.26
N ALA A 109 19.65 -10.83 -13.38
CA ALA A 109 20.73 -11.65 -13.93
C ALA A 109 21.87 -11.78 -12.92
N GLY A 110 22.29 -13.02 -12.62
CA GLY A 110 23.35 -13.30 -11.65
C GLY A 110 22.90 -13.39 -10.19
N ALA A 111 21.60 -13.36 -9.91
CA ALA A 111 21.09 -13.63 -8.56
C ALA A 111 21.33 -15.09 -8.15
N ASP A 112 22.10 -15.28 -7.08
CA ASP A 112 22.34 -16.59 -6.47
C ASP A 112 21.79 -16.56 -5.03
N PRO A 113 20.68 -17.26 -4.71
CA PRO A 113 20.05 -17.29 -3.38
C PRO A 113 20.95 -17.74 -2.22
N ARG A 114 22.19 -18.17 -2.49
CA ARG A 114 23.16 -18.67 -1.50
C ARG A 114 24.31 -17.70 -1.20
N ARG A 115 24.36 -16.52 -1.85
CA ARG A 115 25.41 -15.50 -1.66
C ARG A 115 24.83 -14.21 -1.07
N GLY A 116 25.63 -13.39 -0.38
CA GLY A 116 25.14 -12.16 0.23
C GLY A 116 24.49 -11.13 -0.71
N TRP A 117 24.85 -11.15 -2.00
CA TRP A 117 24.29 -10.24 -3.02
C TRP A 117 23.22 -10.92 -3.88
N HIS A 118 22.01 -10.38 -3.85
CA HIS A 118 20.85 -10.83 -4.61
C HIS A 118 20.18 -9.66 -5.34
N PRO A 119 20.57 -9.35 -6.59
CA PRO A 119 19.89 -8.35 -7.39
C PRO A 119 18.46 -8.77 -7.68
N GLY A 120 17.51 -7.85 -7.50
CA GLY A 120 16.12 -8.11 -7.78
C GLY A 120 15.28 -6.85 -7.86
N SER A 121 14.18 -6.92 -8.60
CA SER A 121 13.23 -5.82 -8.73
C SER A 121 11.80 -6.33 -8.59
N CYS A 122 10.87 -5.48 -8.18
CA CYS A 122 9.46 -5.84 -8.17
C CYS A 122 8.96 -6.06 -9.60
N LYS A 123 8.29 -7.19 -9.85
CA LYS A 123 7.64 -7.56 -11.12
C LYS A 123 6.65 -6.51 -11.63
N HIS A 124 5.97 -5.82 -10.73
CA HIS A 124 4.84 -4.93 -11.06
C HIS A 124 5.21 -3.46 -11.20
N CYS A 125 6.06 -2.93 -10.31
CA CYS A 125 6.35 -1.49 -10.24
C CYS A 125 7.82 -1.13 -10.50
N GLY A 126 8.68 -2.13 -10.72
CA GLY A 126 10.11 -1.91 -10.95
C GLY A 126 10.89 -1.42 -9.74
N LEU A 127 10.29 -1.42 -8.53
CA LEU A 127 10.99 -1.08 -7.30
C LEU A 127 12.23 -1.96 -7.14
N ASP A 128 13.39 -1.36 -6.90
CA ASP A 128 14.60 -2.10 -6.57
C ASP A 128 14.41 -2.80 -5.22
N MET A 129 14.56 -4.12 -5.24
CA MET A 129 14.44 -5.02 -4.10
C MET A 129 15.74 -5.81 -3.91
N THR A 130 16.84 -5.32 -4.45
CA THR A 130 18.16 -5.92 -4.32
C THR A 130 18.54 -6.03 -2.84
N VAL A 131 18.92 -7.24 -2.43
CA VAL A 131 19.47 -7.50 -1.11
C VAL A 131 20.98 -7.55 -1.25
N ASP A 132 21.66 -6.70 -0.49
CA ASP A 132 23.11 -6.74 -0.32
C ASP A 132 23.40 -6.94 1.17
N SER A 133 23.32 -8.20 1.61
CA SER A 133 23.79 -8.57 2.93
C SER A 133 25.27 -8.88 2.81
N GLY A 134 26.12 -7.93 3.17
CA GLY A 134 27.55 -8.20 3.33
C GLY A 134 27.77 -9.30 4.38
N ASP A 135 28.68 -10.22 4.08
CA ASP A 135 29.24 -11.17 5.06
C ASP A 135 29.89 -10.43 6.25
#